data_AF-A0A0F0GZ83-F1
#
_entry.id   AF-A0A0F0GZ83-F1
#
_cell.length_a   1.000
_cell.length_b   1.000
_cell.length_c   1.000
_cell.angle_alpha   90.00
_cell.angle_beta   90.00
_cell.angle_gamma   90.00
#
_symmetry.space_group_name_H-M   'P 1'
#
loop_
_entity.id
_entity.type
_entity.pdbx_description
1 polymer ?
#
loop_
_entity_poly.entity_id
_entity_poly.type
_entity_poly.pdbx_seq_one_letter_code
_entity_poly.pdbx_strand_id
1 'polypeptide(L)'
;MTRTELENQTPAAARLRTSWALAAAGGLLAAAGPLIGVVNGAEPAYTSWPLLAVLALLPPAVAGALLFRGKPFIAAALIAALGVFAVGRLLSDLQIAFAPMSVARPELFRPATLVAVTPSAGLWLLIAGHVLVIAAGVLSSGRAGMPADESEPAKFMGFPMLIAAFAAVGLLGKPFSSADAFQLDRAPWDLPALGLTGGLLVALAAPLATALAASSPDPDTREGGTYGVTLALLAVVVPWLAAGTVAPGLGISSGSMLVLIAALFLPALPLLARLVRMVLSRRDETRDRVLPSLRRIHVTAGVLFIVSAVATVAGGLLPQLVLSTGGAAPELASANLLWPAGIAVAVLGVLLLVPAAAATVRPALPGGYVAMQLAAAGATASVVAASQSGIAQPGAGFWLMVVELPIGLLALFFVLLGGAVERENDGTGKREQLPVAELGAVLLAGLFAAGAFALPTMRGADYTAPTLVPGTDASMSWMLVACLVAVIGLLVAAVRSRPARAAATLVGAALLMGVRALELPLTGSRVEGAVAAPGTWLALAAVVALLVAAGLTGARATR
;
A
#
# COMPACT_ATOMS: atom_id res chain seq x y z
N MET A 1 29.06 31.57 -14.67
CA MET A 1 28.53 31.07 -13.38
C MET A 1 27.43 30.08 -13.68
N THR A 2 27.58 28.82 -13.27
CA THR A 2 26.53 27.80 -13.45
C THR A 2 25.42 28.01 -12.43
N ARG A 3 24.18 27.59 -12.75
CA ARG A 3 22.98 27.67 -11.88
C ARG A 3 23.24 27.24 -10.42
N THR A 4 24.15 26.27 -10.25
CA THR A 4 24.67 25.76 -8.97
C THR A 4 25.46 26.75 -8.11
N GLU A 5 26.17 27.72 -8.69
CA GLU A 5 27.00 28.69 -7.95
C GLU A 5 26.16 29.81 -7.33
N LEU A 6 25.11 30.25 -8.05
CA LEU A 6 24.17 31.28 -7.57
C LEU A 6 23.20 30.74 -6.51
N GLU A 7 22.80 29.46 -6.58
CA GLU A 7 21.88 28.87 -5.59
C GLU A 7 22.53 28.52 -4.25
N ASN A 8 23.84 28.26 -4.23
CA ASN A 8 24.58 27.88 -3.01
C ASN A 8 24.65 29.02 -1.96
N GLN A 9 24.34 30.26 -2.36
CA GLN A 9 24.32 31.43 -1.47
C GLN A 9 22.91 31.81 -0.98
N THR A 10 21.88 31.03 -1.31
CA THR A 10 20.50 31.34 -0.92
C THR A 10 20.15 30.81 0.48
N PRO A 11 19.24 31.47 1.24
CA PRO A 11 18.72 30.98 2.53
C PRO A 11 18.15 29.56 2.46
N ALA A 12 17.72 29.19 1.26
CA ALA A 12 17.21 27.89 0.96
C ALA A 12 18.33 26.83 1.06
N ALA A 13 19.53 27.04 0.52
CA ALA A 13 20.62 26.06 0.57
C ALA A 13 21.05 25.76 2.02
N ALA A 14 21.04 26.78 2.88
CA ALA A 14 21.29 26.63 4.31
C ALA A 14 20.25 25.71 4.97
N ARG A 15 18.95 25.89 4.71
CA ARG A 15 17.87 25.03 5.25
C ARG A 15 18.04 23.56 4.88
N LEU A 16 18.46 23.25 3.65
CA LEU A 16 18.68 21.87 3.24
C LEU A 16 19.90 21.24 3.91
N ARG A 17 20.99 21.99 4.08
CA ARG A 17 22.17 21.53 4.85
C ARG A 17 21.81 21.29 6.32
N THR A 18 21.02 22.16 6.92
CA THR A 18 20.49 21.97 8.28
C THR A 18 19.61 20.72 8.37
N SER A 19 18.70 20.52 7.40
CA SER A 19 17.87 19.32 7.30
C SER A 19 18.73 18.04 7.21
N TRP A 20 19.73 18.03 6.33
CA TRP A 20 20.67 16.91 6.24
C TRP A 20 21.45 16.66 7.54
N ALA A 21 21.96 17.72 8.17
CA ALA A 21 22.69 17.61 9.44
C ALA A 21 21.82 17.04 10.56
N LEU A 22 20.55 17.44 10.64
CA LEU A 22 19.57 16.87 11.57
C LEU A 22 19.29 15.40 11.28
N ALA A 23 19.14 15.02 10.01
CA ALA A 23 18.95 13.62 9.62
C ALA A 23 20.19 12.76 9.97
N ALA A 24 21.39 13.29 9.77
CA ALA A 24 22.64 12.62 10.12
C ALA A 24 22.82 12.47 11.63
N ALA A 25 22.56 13.53 12.40
CA ALA A 25 22.56 13.48 13.86
C ALA A 25 21.49 12.50 14.38
N GLY A 26 20.30 12.51 13.80
CA GLY A 26 19.23 11.57 14.12
C GLY A 26 19.63 10.11 13.86
N GLY A 27 20.28 9.85 12.72
CA GLY A 27 20.83 8.52 12.39
C GLY A 27 21.92 8.06 13.36
N LEU A 28 22.82 8.97 13.79
CA LEU A 28 23.85 8.68 14.80
C LEU A 28 23.23 8.32 16.15
N LEU A 29 22.22 9.06 16.61
CA LEU A 29 21.51 8.76 17.86
C LEU A 29 20.75 7.43 17.77
N ALA A 30 20.08 7.17 16.64
CA ALA A 30 19.39 5.91 16.40
C ALA A 30 20.34 4.71 16.32
N ALA A 31 21.59 4.90 15.88
CA ALA A 31 22.64 3.89 15.92
C ALA A 31 23.22 3.68 17.33
N ALA A 32 23.39 4.76 18.10
CA ALA A 32 23.92 4.73 19.46
C ALA A 32 22.93 4.08 20.46
N GLY A 33 21.62 4.26 20.27
CA GLY A 33 20.60 3.70 21.16
C GLY A 33 20.72 2.19 21.39
N PRO A 34 20.67 1.36 20.34
CA PRO A 34 20.87 -0.08 20.45
C PRO A 34 22.25 -0.50 20.99
N LEU A 35 23.30 0.28 20.71
CA LEU A 35 24.66 0.00 21.19
C LEU A 35 24.77 0.15 22.72
N ILE A 36 24.08 1.12 23.30
CA ILE A 36 24.01 1.32 24.76
C ILE A 36 23.02 0.35 25.41
N GLY A 37 22.13 -0.26 24.63
CA GLY A 37 21.01 -1.06 25.09
C GLY A 37 19.79 -0.18 25.33
N VAL A 38 18.61 -0.64 24.91
CA VAL A 38 17.33 0.12 24.96
C VAL A 38 16.53 -0.14 26.24
N VAL A 39 16.76 -1.30 26.86
CA VAL A 39 16.16 -1.69 28.14
C VAL A 39 17.22 -2.30 29.05
N ASN A 40 16.98 -2.25 30.36
CA ASN A 40 17.76 -2.98 31.35
C ASN A 40 17.13 -4.36 31.61
N GLY A 41 17.96 -5.40 31.73
CA GLY A 41 17.52 -6.76 32.07
C GLY A 41 17.18 -7.66 30.88
N ALA A 42 17.44 -7.22 29.65
CA ALA A 42 17.35 -8.07 28.46
C ALA A 42 18.37 -7.63 27.40
N GLU A 43 18.90 -8.60 26.65
CA GLU A 43 19.81 -8.38 25.53
C GLU A 43 19.09 -8.60 24.20
N PRO A 44 19.59 -8.04 23.08
CA PRO A 44 19.07 -8.35 21.75
C PRO A 44 19.12 -9.86 21.43
N ALA A 45 18.18 -10.35 20.62
CA ALA A 45 18.12 -11.75 20.21
C ALA A 45 19.31 -12.20 19.34
N TYR A 46 20.02 -11.25 18.73
CA TYR A 46 21.22 -11.43 17.91
C TYR A 46 22.04 -10.13 17.93
N THR A 47 23.29 -10.16 17.44
CA THR A 47 24.19 -8.99 17.40
C THR A 47 23.75 -7.96 16.35
N SER A 48 22.66 -7.25 16.64
CA SER A 48 21.92 -6.40 15.70
C SER A 48 22.52 -5.00 15.48
N TRP A 49 23.32 -4.50 16.43
CA TRP A 49 23.81 -3.12 16.41
C TRP A 49 24.55 -2.71 15.12
N PRO A 50 25.38 -3.54 14.46
CA PRO A 50 26.05 -3.12 13.22
C PRO A 50 25.03 -2.92 12.09
N LEU A 51 24.06 -3.83 12.01
CA LEU A 51 22.98 -3.76 11.02
C LEU A 51 22.13 -2.50 11.24
N LEU A 52 21.74 -2.24 12.49
CA LEU A 52 20.95 -1.06 12.84
C LEU A 52 21.71 0.24 12.58
N ALA A 53 23.01 0.29 12.87
CA ALA A 53 23.86 1.44 12.57
C ALA A 53 23.93 1.70 11.06
N VAL A 54 24.14 0.65 10.25
CA VAL A 54 24.15 0.76 8.78
C VAL A 54 22.80 1.28 8.28
N LEU A 55 21.68 0.71 8.73
CA LEU A 55 20.34 1.11 8.29
C LEU A 55 19.97 2.53 8.74
N ALA A 56 20.46 2.99 9.89
CA ALA A 56 20.22 4.35 10.40
C ALA A 56 21.07 5.40 9.67
N LEU A 57 22.32 5.07 9.30
CA LEU A 57 23.25 6.00 8.67
C LEU A 57 23.18 6.01 7.14
N LEU A 58 22.69 4.93 6.52
CA LEU A 58 22.57 4.82 5.07
C LEU A 58 21.70 5.94 4.46
N PRO A 59 20.50 6.26 4.96
CA PRO A 59 19.70 7.34 4.38
C PRO A 59 20.35 8.74 4.40
N PRO A 60 20.88 9.25 5.54
CA PRO A 60 21.58 10.54 5.53
C PRO A 60 22.90 10.50 4.75
N ALA A 61 23.57 9.34 4.63
CA ALA A 61 24.74 9.21 3.77
C ALA A 61 24.38 9.33 2.29
N VAL A 62 23.31 8.66 1.83
CA VAL A 62 22.80 8.78 0.45
C VAL A 62 22.34 10.20 0.16
N ALA A 63 21.58 10.82 1.07
CA ALA A 63 21.15 12.21 0.93
C ALA A 63 22.34 13.18 0.86
N GLY A 64 23.35 12.99 1.70
CA GLY A 64 24.59 13.78 1.69
C GLY A 64 25.34 13.62 0.37
N ALA A 65 25.53 12.39 -0.10
CA ALA A 65 26.19 12.12 -1.39
C ALA A 65 25.45 12.76 -2.57
N LEU A 66 24.11 12.76 -2.56
CA LEU A 66 23.29 13.46 -3.57
C LEU A 66 23.45 14.98 -3.47
N LEU A 67 23.46 15.52 -2.25
CA LEU A 67 23.68 16.94 -2.01
C LEU A 67 25.04 17.41 -2.52
N PHE A 68 26.12 16.66 -2.22
CA PHE A 68 27.47 16.96 -2.69
C PHE A 68 27.65 16.78 -4.21
N ARG A 69 26.84 15.92 -4.83
CA ARG A 69 26.78 15.76 -6.29
C ARG A 69 25.90 16.82 -6.98
N GLY A 70 25.42 17.83 -6.27
CA GLY A 70 24.61 18.90 -6.83
C GLY A 70 23.18 18.48 -7.16
N LYS A 71 22.64 17.47 -6.47
CA LYS A 71 21.25 16.97 -6.61
C LYS A 71 20.39 17.30 -5.37
N PRO A 72 20.19 18.60 -5.04
CA PRO A 72 19.55 19.02 -3.79
C PRO A 72 18.06 18.63 -3.70
N PHE A 73 17.33 18.59 -4.81
CA PHE A 73 15.91 18.22 -4.83
C PHE A 73 15.69 16.74 -4.54
N ILE A 74 16.53 15.87 -5.12
CA ILE A 74 16.54 14.43 -4.81
C ILE A 74 16.83 14.21 -3.32
N ALA A 75 17.85 14.89 -2.78
CA ALA A 75 18.21 14.80 -1.37
C ALA A 75 17.08 15.29 -0.45
N ALA A 76 16.43 16.41 -0.79
CA ALA A 76 15.31 16.96 -0.03
C ALA A 76 14.10 16.03 -0.01
N ALA A 77 13.71 15.49 -1.18
CA ALA A 77 12.58 14.58 -1.28
C ALA A 77 12.82 13.25 -0.55
N LEU A 78 14.07 12.75 -0.58
CA LEU A 78 14.48 11.57 0.19
C LEU A 78 14.31 11.81 1.70
N ILE A 79 14.86 12.92 2.23
CA ILE A 79 14.76 13.26 3.66
C ILE A 79 13.29 13.50 4.07
N ALA A 80 12.50 14.14 3.22
CA ALA A 80 11.08 14.37 3.47
C ALA A 80 10.33 13.05 3.65
N ALA A 81 10.55 12.08 2.75
CA ALA A 81 9.94 10.75 2.85
C ALA A 81 10.35 10.01 4.13
N LEU A 82 11.63 10.08 4.54
CA LEU A 82 12.09 9.50 5.80
C LEU A 82 11.37 10.09 7.01
N GLY A 83 11.16 11.42 7.01
CA GLY A 83 10.44 12.12 8.07
C GLY A 83 9.02 11.61 8.28
N VAL A 84 8.31 11.26 7.20
CA VAL A 84 6.95 10.69 7.28
C VAL A 84 6.96 9.35 8.03
N PHE A 85 7.91 8.46 7.71
CA PHE A 85 8.05 7.17 8.39
C PHE A 85 8.50 7.30 9.84
N ALA A 86 9.36 8.28 10.13
CA ALA A 86 9.89 8.52 11.47
C ALA A 86 8.78 8.85 12.50
N VAL A 87 7.66 9.46 12.07
CA VAL A 87 6.50 9.70 12.97
C VAL A 87 5.93 8.39 13.50
N GLY A 88 5.66 7.42 12.62
CA GLY A 88 5.12 6.13 13.03
C GLY A 88 6.13 5.29 13.83
N ARG A 89 7.41 5.35 13.45
CA ARG A 89 8.49 4.68 14.20
C ARG A 89 8.69 5.26 15.59
N LEU A 90 8.61 6.58 15.74
CA LEU A 90 8.66 7.27 17.03
C LEU A 90 7.58 6.73 17.98
N LEU A 91 6.32 6.68 17.55
CA LEU A 91 5.23 6.18 18.40
C LEU A 91 5.39 4.69 18.74
N SER A 92 5.85 3.89 17.76
CA SER A 92 6.10 2.46 17.96
C SER A 92 7.22 2.22 18.97
N ASP A 93 8.32 2.98 18.90
CA ASP A 93 9.45 2.86 19.82
C ASP A 93 9.13 3.48 21.20
N LEU A 94 8.30 4.53 21.24
CA LEU A 94 7.85 5.13 22.50
C LEU A 94 7.03 4.15 23.34
N GLN A 95 6.36 3.17 22.72
CA GLN A 95 5.66 2.11 23.47
C GLN A 95 6.60 1.33 24.40
N ILE A 96 7.89 1.21 24.06
CA ILE A 96 8.88 0.53 24.91
C ILE A 96 9.00 1.22 26.27
N ALA A 97 8.79 2.54 26.35
CA ALA A 97 8.83 3.28 27.61
C ALA A 97 7.69 2.90 28.57
N PHE A 98 6.54 2.49 28.03
CA PHE A 98 5.31 2.26 28.80
C PHE A 98 4.96 0.78 28.97
N ALA A 99 5.22 -0.04 27.96
CA ALA A 99 4.82 -1.44 27.92
C ALA A 99 5.87 -2.29 27.14
N PRO A 100 7.12 -2.39 27.60
CA PRO A 100 8.19 -3.03 26.84
C PRO A 100 7.91 -4.51 26.55
N MET A 101 7.29 -5.24 27.48
CA MET A 101 6.92 -6.65 27.29
C MET A 101 5.85 -6.89 26.22
N SER A 102 5.20 -5.83 25.73
CA SER A 102 4.21 -5.92 24.65
C SER A 102 4.81 -5.66 23.26
N VAL A 103 6.06 -5.22 23.18
CA VAL A 103 6.72 -4.80 21.95
C VAL A 103 7.58 -5.93 21.38
N ALA A 104 7.35 -6.28 20.12
CA ALA A 104 8.08 -7.32 19.41
C ALA A 104 9.27 -6.73 18.62
N ARG A 105 10.39 -6.44 19.30
CA ARG A 105 11.62 -5.90 18.68
C ARG A 105 12.86 -6.73 19.05
N PRO A 106 12.99 -7.96 18.50
CA PRO A 106 14.09 -8.87 18.84
C PRO A 106 15.47 -8.29 18.53
N GLU A 107 15.56 -7.34 17.60
CA GLU A 107 16.78 -6.61 17.30
C GLU A 107 17.17 -5.58 18.39
N LEU A 108 16.27 -5.23 19.32
CA LEU A 108 16.57 -4.30 20.41
C LEU A 108 16.70 -5.01 21.75
N PHE A 109 15.83 -5.98 22.03
CA PHE A 109 15.88 -6.82 23.23
C PHE A 109 15.00 -8.06 23.07
N ARG A 110 15.35 -9.12 23.80
CA ARG A 110 14.60 -10.37 23.96
C ARG A 110 14.58 -10.75 25.45
N PRO A 111 13.45 -10.62 26.14
CA PRO A 111 13.35 -11.05 27.53
C PRO A 111 13.60 -12.56 27.65
N ALA A 112 14.32 -12.99 28.70
CA ALA A 112 14.51 -14.41 29.03
C ALA A 112 13.63 -14.85 30.22
N THR A 113 12.95 -13.91 30.87
CA THR A 113 12.10 -14.14 32.04
C THR A 113 10.85 -13.27 31.94
N LEU A 114 9.87 -13.52 32.82
CA LEU A 114 8.67 -12.69 32.95
C LEU A 114 8.88 -11.44 33.82
N VAL A 115 10.11 -11.20 34.30
CA VAL A 115 10.44 -9.99 35.05
C VAL A 115 10.38 -8.79 34.10
N ALA A 116 9.63 -7.76 34.48
CA ALA A 116 9.47 -6.56 33.67
C ALA A 116 10.83 -5.88 33.44
N VAL A 117 11.19 -5.71 32.18
CA VAL A 117 12.34 -4.90 31.78
C VAL A 117 12.02 -3.42 31.93
N THR A 118 13.03 -2.60 32.23
CA THR A 118 12.86 -1.14 32.39
C THR A 118 13.57 -0.38 31.27
N PRO A 119 13.05 0.77 30.82
CA PRO A 119 13.73 1.60 29.84
C PRO A 119 15.13 2.03 30.31
N SER A 120 16.08 2.09 29.39
CA SER A 120 17.44 2.59 29.66
C SER A 120 17.74 3.85 28.82
N ALA A 121 18.96 4.39 28.97
CA ALA A 121 19.41 5.57 28.22
C ALA A 121 19.34 5.39 26.69
N GLY A 122 19.55 4.18 26.18
CA GLY A 122 19.52 3.91 24.75
C GLY A 122 18.15 4.13 24.11
N LEU A 123 17.05 3.91 24.85
CA LEU A 123 15.70 4.23 24.36
C LEU A 123 15.55 5.73 24.08
N TRP A 124 16.04 6.56 24.98
CA TRP A 124 15.91 8.01 24.85
C TRP A 124 16.76 8.57 23.70
N LEU A 125 17.92 7.98 23.45
CA LEU A 125 18.70 8.30 22.24
C LEU A 125 17.96 7.90 20.97
N LEU A 126 17.33 6.73 20.94
CA LEU A 126 16.53 6.28 19.81
C LEU A 126 15.34 7.23 19.54
N ILE A 127 14.62 7.62 20.59
CA ILE A 127 13.52 8.59 20.52
C ILE A 127 14.00 9.95 20.00
N ALA A 128 15.09 10.49 20.58
CA ALA A 128 15.68 11.74 20.14
C ALA A 128 16.12 11.67 18.66
N GLY A 129 16.65 10.52 18.25
CA GLY A 129 16.99 10.23 16.85
C GLY A 129 15.80 10.41 15.91
N HIS A 130 14.66 9.81 16.22
CA HIS A 130 13.43 9.95 15.42
C HIS A 130 12.94 11.40 15.38
N VAL A 131 12.97 12.12 16.50
CA VAL A 131 12.58 13.54 16.57
C VAL A 131 13.43 14.40 15.62
N LEU A 132 14.75 14.16 15.58
CA LEU A 132 15.64 14.89 14.66
C LEU A 132 15.36 14.54 13.19
N VAL A 133 15.05 13.28 12.86
CA VAL A 133 14.68 12.86 11.50
C VAL A 133 13.34 13.49 11.07
N ILE A 134 12.36 13.59 11.98
CA ILE A 134 11.09 14.28 11.71
C ILE A 134 11.35 15.76 11.41
N ALA A 135 12.13 16.44 12.25
CA ALA A 135 12.50 17.85 12.06
C ALA A 135 13.23 18.06 10.71
N ALA A 136 14.15 17.16 10.36
CA ALA A 136 14.82 17.14 9.08
C ALA A 136 13.81 17.04 7.92
N GLY A 137 12.87 16.09 8.01
CA GLY A 137 11.81 15.89 7.02
C GLY A 137 10.96 17.13 6.81
N VAL A 138 10.49 17.75 7.89
CA VAL A 138 9.70 18.99 7.84
C VAL A 138 10.47 20.10 7.12
N LEU A 139 11.73 20.34 7.48
CA LEU A 139 12.57 21.36 6.84
C LEU A 139 12.82 21.09 5.35
N SER A 140 12.88 19.84 4.93
CA SER A 140 13.08 19.45 3.53
C SER A 140 11.82 19.50 2.67
N SER A 141 10.63 19.36 3.28
CA SER A 141 9.34 19.27 2.58
C SER A 141 9.03 20.49 1.72
N GLY A 142 9.35 21.70 2.20
CA GLY A 142 9.14 22.95 1.47
C GLY A 142 9.99 23.07 0.21
N ARG A 143 11.10 22.31 0.11
CA ARG A 143 11.94 22.30 -1.09
C ARG A 143 11.54 21.22 -2.09
N ALA A 144 11.04 20.08 -1.61
CA ALA A 144 10.48 19.02 -2.45
C ALA A 144 9.18 19.44 -3.18
N GLY A 145 8.47 20.46 -2.67
CA GLY A 145 7.25 20.98 -3.28
C GLY A 145 7.43 22.10 -4.31
N MET A 146 8.67 22.53 -4.59
CA MET A 146 8.91 23.64 -5.53
C MET A 146 8.64 23.22 -6.98
N PRO A 147 7.95 24.04 -7.79
CA PRO A 147 7.74 23.75 -9.20
C PRO A 147 9.07 23.75 -9.97
N ALA A 148 9.29 22.75 -10.82
CA ALA A 148 10.46 22.67 -11.68
C ALA A 148 10.38 23.68 -12.84
N ASP A 149 11.54 24.18 -13.28
CA ASP A 149 11.68 25.02 -14.50
C ASP A 149 11.33 24.23 -15.78
N GLU A 150 11.55 22.91 -15.77
CA GLU A 150 11.08 21.98 -16.80
C GLU A 150 10.12 20.96 -16.18
N SER A 151 8.83 21.07 -16.49
CA SER A 151 7.82 20.15 -16.00
C SER A 151 7.75 18.91 -16.90
N GLU A 152 8.30 17.78 -16.46
CA GLU A 152 8.07 16.50 -17.16
C GLU A 152 6.74 15.90 -16.66
N PRO A 153 5.79 15.51 -17.54
CA PRO A 153 4.53 14.91 -17.10
C PRO A 153 4.78 13.66 -16.25
N ALA A 154 3.98 13.47 -15.20
CA ALA A 154 4.08 12.32 -14.29
C ALA A 154 3.70 11.02 -15.00
N LYS A 155 4.69 10.39 -15.67
CA LYS A 155 4.56 9.08 -16.30
C LYS A 155 4.59 7.99 -15.21
N PHE A 156 3.74 6.97 -15.37
CA PHE A 156 3.72 5.76 -14.51
C PHE A 156 3.34 5.92 -13.02
N MET A 157 2.70 7.03 -12.62
CA MET A 157 2.32 7.32 -11.21
C MET A 157 1.55 6.20 -10.49
N GLY A 158 0.78 5.38 -11.20
CA GLY A 158 -0.01 4.30 -10.58
C GLY A 158 0.83 3.14 -10.05
N PHE A 159 1.98 2.86 -10.65
CA PHE A 159 2.77 1.68 -10.30
C PHE A 159 3.53 1.79 -8.98
N PRO A 160 4.28 2.88 -8.70
CA PRO A 160 4.90 3.06 -7.40
C PRO A 160 3.85 3.01 -6.28
N MET A 161 2.67 3.59 -6.52
CA MET A 161 1.58 3.58 -5.55
C MET A 161 1.03 2.18 -5.28
N LEU A 162 0.87 1.33 -6.30
CA LEU A 162 0.51 -0.08 -6.10
C LEU A 162 1.59 -0.84 -5.30
N ILE A 163 2.86 -0.69 -5.68
CA ILE A 163 3.98 -1.35 -4.98
C ILE A 163 4.02 -0.90 -3.52
N ALA A 164 3.82 0.39 -3.26
CA ALA A 164 3.76 0.93 -1.90
C ALA A 164 2.50 0.47 -1.14
N ALA A 165 1.37 0.26 -1.81
CA ALA A 165 0.17 -0.34 -1.21
C ALA A 165 0.42 -1.80 -0.83
N PHE A 166 1.13 -2.57 -1.65
CA PHE A 166 1.64 -3.89 -1.27
C PHE A 166 2.51 -3.77 0.00
N ALA A 167 3.52 -2.89 0.00
CA ALA A 167 4.34 -2.67 1.20
C ALA A 167 3.49 -2.37 2.45
N ALA A 168 2.45 -1.54 2.33
CA ALA A 168 1.52 -1.27 3.44
C ALA A 168 0.84 -2.54 3.95
N VAL A 169 0.30 -3.39 3.08
CA VAL A 169 -0.30 -4.68 3.47
C VAL A 169 0.71 -5.56 4.21
N GLY A 170 1.95 -5.63 3.72
CA GLY A 170 3.01 -6.41 4.37
C GLY A 170 3.44 -5.86 5.73
N LEU A 171 3.57 -4.54 5.84
CA LEU A 171 3.96 -3.82 7.06
C LEU A 171 2.96 -3.98 8.19
N LEU A 172 1.70 -4.13 7.80
CA LEU A 172 0.67 -4.33 8.76
C LEU A 172 0.62 -5.82 9.21
N GLY A 173 1.03 -6.78 8.38
CA GLY A 173 1.14 -8.19 8.76
C GLY A 173 2.14 -8.46 9.91
N LYS A 174 2.24 -9.73 10.33
CA LYS A 174 3.22 -10.13 11.36
C LYS A 174 4.65 -9.83 10.89
N PRO A 175 5.52 -9.22 11.72
CA PRO A 175 6.89 -8.86 11.32
C PRO A 175 7.79 -10.08 11.11
N PHE A 176 7.63 -11.13 11.93
CA PHE A 176 8.30 -12.42 11.85
C PHE A 176 7.32 -13.51 12.32
N SER A 177 7.66 -14.79 12.20
CA SER A 177 6.94 -15.88 12.89
C SER A 177 7.70 -16.26 14.16
N SER A 178 6.99 -16.68 15.21
CA SER A 178 7.64 -17.02 16.48
C SER A 178 7.13 -18.32 17.07
N ALA A 179 8.07 -19.16 17.52
CA ALA A 179 7.86 -20.28 18.43
C ALA A 179 8.35 -19.96 19.86
N ASP A 180 8.84 -18.74 20.09
CA ASP A 180 9.35 -18.30 21.39
C ASP A 180 8.25 -17.60 22.22
N ALA A 181 7.98 -18.14 23.40
CA ALA A 181 7.00 -17.62 24.35
C ALA A 181 7.33 -16.21 24.87
N PHE A 182 8.61 -15.81 24.87
CA PHE A 182 9.03 -14.48 25.32
C PHE A 182 9.05 -13.44 24.20
N GLN A 183 8.88 -13.86 22.94
CA GLN A 183 8.96 -12.99 21.77
C GLN A 183 7.78 -13.24 20.83
N LEU A 184 6.61 -12.69 21.17
CA LEU A 184 5.39 -12.91 20.40
C LEU A 184 5.44 -12.19 19.04
N ASP A 185 4.89 -12.83 18.01
CA ASP A 185 4.85 -12.35 16.63
C ASP A 185 3.70 -11.38 16.34
N ARG A 186 3.55 -10.39 17.23
CA ARG A 186 2.42 -9.44 17.23
C ARG A 186 2.45 -8.51 16.02
N ALA A 187 1.33 -8.44 15.31
CA ALA A 187 1.08 -7.39 14.33
C ALA A 187 0.74 -6.07 15.05
N PRO A 188 0.76 -4.90 14.38
CA PRO A 188 0.36 -3.62 14.97
C PRO A 188 -0.99 -3.64 15.69
N TRP A 189 -1.92 -4.49 15.27
CA TRP A 189 -3.25 -4.63 15.89
C TRP A 189 -3.26 -5.30 17.25
N ASP A 190 -2.28 -6.16 17.50
CA ASP A 190 -2.13 -6.86 18.77
C ASP A 190 -1.36 -5.99 19.80
N LEU A 191 -0.97 -4.77 19.39
CA LEU A 191 -0.24 -3.82 20.22
C LEU A 191 -1.20 -2.84 20.91
N PRO A 192 -0.83 -2.38 22.12
CA PRO A 192 -1.41 -1.19 22.75
C PRO A 192 -1.54 0.01 21.80
N ALA A 193 -2.40 0.98 22.19
CA ALA A 193 -2.78 2.12 21.36
C ALA A 193 -1.60 2.87 20.70
N LEU A 194 -0.47 3.02 21.41
CA LEU A 194 0.72 3.70 20.86
C LEU A 194 1.37 2.95 19.70
N GLY A 195 1.60 1.65 19.84
CA GLY A 195 2.20 0.81 18.80
C GLY A 195 1.21 0.45 17.69
N LEU A 196 -0.08 0.36 17.99
CA LEU A 196 -1.12 0.32 16.97
C LEU A 196 -1.06 1.57 16.10
N THR A 197 -1.12 2.75 16.72
CA THR A 197 -1.06 4.03 16.00
C THR A 197 0.24 4.15 15.22
N GLY A 198 1.37 3.82 15.86
CA GLY A 198 2.69 3.84 15.23
C GLY A 198 2.79 2.92 14.02
N GLY A 199 2.36 1.67 14.13
CA GLY A 199 2.37 0.70 13.04
C GLY A 199 1.43 1.09 11.89
N LEU A 200 0.23 1.62 12.19
CA LEU A 200 -0.68 2.16 11.17
C LEU A 200 -0.06 3.36 10.44
N LEU A 201 0.60 4.26 11.16
CA LEU A 201 1.28 5.40 10.54
C LEU A 201 2.44 4.96 9.65
N VAL A 202 3.25 3.98 10.07
CA VAL A 202 4.33 3.42 9.22
C VAL A 202 3.75 2.78 7.96
N ALA A 203 2.65 2.02 8.07
CA ALA A 203 2.00 1.41 6.94
C ALA A 203 1.40 2.42 5.96
N LEU A 204 0.74 3.46 6.47
CA LEU A 204 0.18 4.55 5.66
C LEU A 204 1.26 5.44 5.05
N ALA A 205 2.41 5.59 5.71
CA ALA A 205 3.53 6.39 5.22
C ALA A 205 4.01 5.92 3.84
N ALA A 206 4.05 4.61 3.58
CA ALA A 206 4.49 4.05 2.30
C ALA A 206 3.66 4.54 1.10
N PRO A 207 2.33 4.29 1.01
CA PRO A 207 1.52 4.74 -0.11
C PRO A 207 1.37 6.27 -0.14
N LEU A 208 1.30 6.95 1.02
CA LEU A 208 1.17 8.41 1.05
C LEU A 208 2.43 9.11 0.54
N ALA A 209 3.61 8.79 1.08
CA ALA A 209 4.87 9.40 0.65
C ALA A 209 5.16 9.07 -0.82
N THR A 210 4.86 7.84 -1.25
CA THR A 210 5.01 7.44 -2.66
C THR A 210 4.05 8.19 -3.58
N ALA A 211 2.78 8.35 -3.20
CA ALA A 211 1.80 9.09 -3.98
C ALA A 211 2.16 10.58 -4.09
N LEU A 212 2.60 11.18 -2.98
CA LEU A 212 3.07 12.57 -2.96
C LEU A 212 4.28 12.75 -3.88
N ALA A 213 5.31 11.90 -3.73
CA ALA A 213 6.50 11.93 -4.57
C ALA A 213 6.18 11.71 -6.05
N ALA A 214 5.42 10.65 -6.37
CA ALA A 214 5.04 10.31 -7.74
C ALA A 214 4.14 11.36 -8.41
N SER A 215 3.40 12.15 -7.62
CA SER A 215 2.57 13.25 -8.12
C SER A 215 3.31 14.57 -8.33
N SER A 216 4.57 14.68 -7.85
CA SER A 216 5.39 15.87 -8.05
C SER A 216 5.62 16.13 -9.54
N PRO A 217 5.56 17.38 -10.04
CA PRO A 217 5.94 17.71 -11.41
C PRO A 217 7.45 17.56 -11.67
N ASP A 218 8.27 17.60 -10.62
CA ASP A 218 9.72 17.53 -10.69
C ASP A 218 10.23 16.06 -10.69
N PRO A 219 10.96 15.61 -11.73
CA PRO A 219 11.50 14.25 -11.78
C PRO A 219 12.50 13.95 -10.66
N ASP A 220 13.27 14.94 -10.21
CA ASP A 220 14.24 14.77 -9.13
C ASP A 220 13.54 14.48 -7.80
N THR A 221 12.44 15.19 -7.53
CA THR A 221 11.58 14.93 -6.37
C THR A 221 10.94 13.54 -6.42
N ARG A 222 10.49 13.08 -7.61
CA ARG A 222 9.95 11.71 -7.78
C ARG A 222 11.01 10.66 -7.44
N GLU A 223 12.20 10.82 -8.00
CA GLU A 223 13.33 9.91 -7.78
C GLU A 223 13.75 9.90 -6.29
N GLY A 224 13.93 11.08 -5.69
CA GLY A 224 14.32 11.22 -4.29
C GLY A 224 13.30 10.65 -3.32
N GLY A 225 12.02 10.94 -3.52
CA GLY A 225 10.95 10.38 -2.68
C GLY A 225 10.86 8.86 -2.80
N THR A 226 11.07 8.30 -3.99
CA THR A 226 11.10 6.84 -4.21
C THR A 226 12.26 6.18 -3.46
N TYR A 227 13.47 6.77 -3.51
CA TYR A 227 14.60 6.29 -2.73
C TYR A 227 14.36 6.43 -1.22
N GLY A 228 13.76 7.53 -0.78
CA GLY A 228 13.44 7.74 0.64
C GLY A 228 12.47 6.70 1.17
N VAL A 229 11.38 6.41 0.45
CA VAL A 229 10.44 5.34 0.82
C VAL A 229 11.14 3.98 0.82
N THR A 230 11.93 3.68 -0.21
CA THR A 230 12.68 2.42 -0.29
C THR A 230 13.58 2.21 0.91
N LEU A 231 14.40 3.21 1.25
CA LEU A 231 15.32 3.15 2.38
C LEU A 231 14.58 3.07 3.72
N ALA A 232 13.44 3.75 3.86
CA ALA A 232 12.59 3.64 5.04
C ALA A 232 12.01 2.23 5.21
N LEU A 233 11.51 1.62 4.13
CA LEU A 233 10.99 0.24 4.13
C LEU A 233 12.09 -0.76 4.49
N LEU A 234 13.28 -0.64 3.88
CA LEU A 234 14.43 -1.48 4.21
C LEU A 234 14.83 -1.34 5.68
N ALA A 235 14.86 -0.12 6.22
CA ALA A 235 15.16 0.12 7.62
C ALA A 235 14.13 -0.48 8.59
N VAL A 236 12.92 -0.81 8.13
CA VAL A 236 11.88 -1.47 8.94
C VAL A 236 11.97 -3.00 8.79
N VAL A 237 12.08 -3.51 7.55
CA VAL A 237 11.93 -4.94 7.27
C VAL A 237 13.21 -5.76 7.47
N VAL A 238 14.39 -5.17 7.19
CA VAL A 238 15.66 -5.90 7.25
C VAL A 238 15.98 -6.43 8.66
N PRO A 239 15.74 -5.67 9.76
CA PRO A 239 15.90 -6.20 11.11
C PRO A 239 15.01 -7.41 11.41
N TRP A 240 13.78 -7.45 10.87
CA TRP A 240 12.87 -8.59 11.03
C TRP A 240 13.35 -9.83 10.29
N LEU A 241 13.85 -9.65 9.06
CA LEU A 241 14.41 -10.74 8.26
C LEU A 241 15.69 -11.29 8.89
N ALA A 242 16.55 -10.43 9.43
CA ALA A 242 17.75 -10.86 10.17
C ALA A 242 17.36 -11.63 11.44
N ALA A 243 16.33 -11.17 12.17
CA ALA A 243 15.81 -11.90 13.32
C ALA A 243 15.28 -13.28 12.93
N GLY A 244 14.43 -13.37 11.90
CA GLY A 244 13.86 -14.63 11.43
C GLY A 244 14.84 -15.60 10.76
N THR A 245 16.10 -15.20 10.55
CA THR A 245 17.16 -16.05 9.98
C THR A 245 18.22 -16.44 11.00
N VAL A 246 18.56 -15.56 11.94
CA VAL A 246 19.68 -15.75 12.88
C VAL A 246 19.20 -16.05 14.29
N ALA A 247 18.03 -15.53 14.71
CA ALA A 247 17.57 -15.68 16.09
C ALA A 247 16.84 -17.02 16.30
N PRO A 248 17.23 -17.82 17.30
CA PRO A 248 16.58 -19.10 17.59
C PRO A 248 15.11 -18.94 17.97
N GLY A 249 14.24 -19.71 17.33
CA GLY A 249 12.79 -19.71 17.57
C GLY A 249 12.01 -18.66 16.79
N LEU A 250 12.68 -17.83 15.98
CA LEU A 250 12.05 -16.88 15.08
C LEU A 250 12.19 -17.34 13.61
N GLY A 251 11.18 -17.06 12.80
CA GLY A 251 11.16 -17.38 11.37
C GLY A 251 10.70 -16.19 10.52
N ILE A 252 10.83 -16.33 9.20
CA ILE A 252 10.40 -15.31 8.24
C ILE A 252 8.88 -15.36 8.07
N SER A 253 8.24 -14.20 8.13
CA SER A 253 6.79 -14.06 7.86
C SER A 253 6.53 -13.70 6.40
N SER A 254 5.31 -14.00 5.92
CA SER A 254 4.84 -13.51 4.61
C SER A 254 4.76 -11.98 4.56
N GLY A 255 4.43 -11.33 5.68
CA GLY A 255 4.39 -9.87 5.79
C GLY A 255 5.74 -9.22 5.50
N SER A 256 6.80 -9.65 6.18
CA SER A 256 8.16 -9.14 5.95
C SER A 256 8.66 -9.42 4.53
N MET A 257 8.39 -10.61 3.98
CA MET A 257 8.77 -10.91 2.60
C MET A 257 8.08 -9.99 1.58
N LEU A 258 6.80 -9.68 1.80
CA LEU A 258 6.04 -8.80 0.92
C LEU A 258 6.56 -7.35 0.97
N VAL A 259 6.94 -6.86 2.15
CA VAL A 259 7.60 -5.53 2.29
C VAL A 259 8.95 -5.51 1.58
N LEU A 260 9.75 -6.56 1.71
CA LEU A 260 11.05 -6.67 1.03
C LEU A 260 10.88 -6.63 -0.49
N ILE A 261 9.96 -7.45 -1.03
CA ILE A 261 9.64 -7.48 -2.45
C ILE A 261 9.25 -6.06 -2.91
N ALA A 262 8.34 -5.41 -2.20
CA ALA A 262 7.94 -4.04 -2.55
C ALA A 262 9.11 -3.06 -2.50
N ALA A 263 9.96 -3.11 -1.48
CA ALA A 263 11.14 -2.25 -1.37
C ALA A 263 12.16 -2.47 -2.50
N LEU A 264 12.29 -3.70 -3.03
CA LEU A 264 13.18 -4.00 -4.16
C LEU A 264 12.61 -3.52 -5.50
N PHE A 265 11.30 -3.62 -5.71
CA PHE A 265 10.65 -3.21 -6.96
C PHE A 265 10.44 -1.70 -7.06
N LEU A 266 10.25 -1.00 -5.94
CA LEU A 266 9.98 0.44 -5.92
C LEU A 266 11.07 1.29 -6.63
N PRO A 267 12.38 1.13 -6.36
CA PRO A 267 13.43 1.87 -7.06
C PRO A 267 13.71 1.34 -8.48
N ALA A 268 13.28 0.11 -8.81
CA ALA A 268 13.51 -0.49 -10.11
C ALA A 268 12.73 0.22 -11.23
N LEU A 269 11.59 0.84 -10.93
CA LEU A 269 10.78 1.55 -11.92
C LEU A 269 11.47 2.77 -12.56
N PRO A 270 11.98 3.76 -11.79
CA PRO A 270 12.70 4.88 -12.38
C PRO A 270 14.00 4.44 -13.07
N LEU A 271 14.68 3.41 -12.54
CA LEU A 271 15.86 2.81 -13.16
C LEU A 271 15.53 2.15 -14.50
N LEU A 272 14.45 1.35 -14.56
CA LEU A 272 13.99 0.70 -15.78
C LEU A 272 13.55 1.75 -16.81
N ALA A 273 12.81 2.78 -16.40
CA ALA A 273 12.45 3.88 -17.28
C ALA A 273 13.69 4.63 -17.83
N ARG A 274 14.75 4.78 -17.02
CA ARG A 274 16.02 5.40 -17.44
C ARG A 274 16.83 4.48 -18.36
N LEU A 275 16.91 3.19 -18.08
CA LEU A 275 17.58 2.19 -18.92
C LEU A 275 16.89 2.06 -20.28
N VAL A 276 15.56 1.95 -20.27
CA VAL A 276 14.73 1.98 -21.47
C VAL A 276 15.02 3.27 -22.24
N ARG A 277 15.03 4.44 -21.59
CA ARG A 277 15.43 5.70 -22.23
C ARG A 277 16.85 5.68 -22.78
N MET A 278 17.86 5.15 -22.10
CA MET A 278 19.25 5.16 -22.63
C MET A 278 19.44 4.20 -23.82
N VAL A 279 18.86 3.00 -23.75
CA VAL A 279 18.88 2.00 -24.83
C VAL A 279 18.11 2.52 -26.03
N LEU A 280 16.98 3.17 -25.76
CA LEU A 280 16.18 3.81 -26.78
C LEU A 280 16.92 5.06 -27.28
N SER A 281 17.22 6.12 -26.53
CA SER A 281 17.92 7.35 -26.99
C SER A 281 19.22 7.15 -27.79
N ARG A 282 19.96 6.04 -27.68
CA ARG A 282 21.07 5.72 -28.63
C ARG A 282 20.62 5.33 -30.05
N ARG A 283 19.33 5.10 -30.27
CA ARG A 283 18.75 4.54 -31.49
C ARG A 283 17.88 5.49 -32.33
N ASP A 284 17.39 6.62 -31.81
CA ASP A 284 16.49 7.50 -32.60
C ASP A 284 16.70 8.99 -32.30
N GLU A 285 17.37 9.69 -33.22
CA GLU A 285 17.08 11.10 -33.54
C GLU A 285 16.20 11.22 -34.80
N THR A 286 15.85 10.11 -35.47
CA THR A 286 15.16 10.12 -36.78
C THR A 286 13.96 9.18 -36.91
N ARG A 287 13.55 8.49 -35.84
CA ARG A 287 12.41 7.55 -35.90
C ARG A 287 11.47 7.81 -34.73
N ASP A 288 10.28 8.29 -35.06
CA ASP A 288 9.13 8.22 -34.17
C ASP A 288 9.01 6.80 -33.64
N ARG A 289 9.20 6.63 -32.33
CA ARG A 289 9.05 5.34 -31.68
C ARG A 289 7.61 4.92 -31.74
N VAL A 290 7.38 3.80 -32.42
CA VAL A 290 6.16 3.02 -32.30
C VAL A 290 6.14 2.40 -30.89
N LEU A 291 5.64 3.14 -29.90
CA LEU A 291 5.13 2.55 -28.66
C LEU A 291 4.26 1.34 -29.04
N PRO A 292 4.23 0.24 -28.26
CA PRO A 292 3.26 -0.82 -28.50
C PRO A 292 1.92 -0.15 -28.68
N SER A 293 1.27 -0.36 -29.83
CA SER A 293 0.04 0.38 -30.16
C SER A 293 -0.87 0.32 -28.94
N LEU A 294 -1.39 1.45 -28.47
CA LEU A 294 -2.22 1.52 -27.25
C LEU A 294 -3.30 0.42 -27.23
N ARG A 295 -3.82 0.09 -28.42
CA ARG A 295 -4.68 -1.05 -28.69
C ARG A 295 -4.15 -2.40 -28.17
N ARG A 296 -2.88 -2.75 -28.41
CA ARG A 296 -2.25 -3.99 -27.90
C ARG A 296 -2.20 -3.99 -26.38
N ILE A 297 -1.91 -2.85 -25.74
CA ILE A 297 -1.90 -2.75 -24.28
C ILE A 297 -3.30 -3.00 -23.72
N HIS A 298 -4.33 -2.37 -24.31
CA HIS A 298 -5.74 -2.59 -23.94
C HIS A 298 -6.17 -4.04 -24.18
N VAL A 299 -5.82 -4.64 -25.32
CA VAL A 299 -6.16 -6.04 -25.63
C VAL A 299 -5.49 -7.00 -24.64
N THR A 300 -4.20 -6.84 -24.36
CA THR A 300 -3.48 -7.70 -23.40
C THR A 300 -4.08 -7.57 -22.00
N ALA A 301 -4.34 -6.34 -21.53
CA ALA A 301 -5.03 -6.11 -20.28
C ALA A 301 -6.41 -6.76 -20.24
N GLY A 302 -7.19 -6.62 -21.31
CA GLY A 302 -8.57 -7.13 -21.38
C GLY A 302 -8.60 -8.65 -21.35
N VAL A 303 -7.74 -9.31 -22.13
CA VAL A 303 -7.60 -10.77 -22.13
C VAL A 303 -7.20 -11.28 -20.76
N LEU A 304 -6.20 -10.67 -20.11
CA LEU A 304 -5.76 -11.10 -18.78
C LEU A 304 -6.86 -10.91 -17.72
N PHE A 305 -7.62 -9.80 -17.78
CA PHE A 305 -8.78 -9.61 -16.89
C PHE A 305 -9.90 -10.61 -17.14
N ILE A 306 -10.16 -10.98 -18.40
CA ILE A 306 -11.14 -12.03 -18.72
C ILE A 306 -10.67 -13.37 -18.16
N VAL A 307 -9.40 -13.73 -18.32
CA VAL A 307 -8.86 -14.99 -17.79
C VAL A 307 -8.92 -15.02 -16.26
N SER A 308 -8.51 -13.94 -15.60
CA SER A 308 -8.61 -13.80 -14.14
C SER A 308 -10.07 -13.88 -13.67
N ALA A 309 -11.00 -13.16 -14.31
CA ALA A 309 -12.42 -13.24 -14.00
C ALA A 309 -13.04 -14.63 -14.24
N VAL A 310 -12.63 -15.33 -15.30
CA VAL A 310 -13.05 -16.72 -15.55
C VAL A 310 -12.53 -17.63 -14.44
N ALA A 311 -11.28 -17.47 -14.00
CA ALA A 311 -10.75 -18.20 -12.85
C ALA A 311 -11.54 -17.88 -11.56
N THR A 312 -11.93 -16.62 -11.33
CA THR A 312 -12.79 -16.20 -10.22
C THR A 312 -14.15 -16.90 -10.23
N VAL A 313 -14.86 -16.85 -11.37
CA VAL A 313 -16.19 -17.44 -11.52
C VAL A 313 -16.13 -18.96 -11.46
N ALA A 314 -15.18 -19.58 -12.17
CA ALA A 314 -14.96 -21.02 -12.11
C ALA A 314 -14.55 -21.48 -10.72
N GLY A 315 -13.78 -20.68 -9.98
CA GLY A 315 -13.45 -20.98 -8.59
C GLY A 315 -14.69 -20.98 -7.70
N GLY A 316 -15.63 -20.05 -7.90
CA GLY A 316 -16.90 -20.04 -7.18
C GLY A 316 -17.82 -21.23 -7.49
N LEU A 317 -17.64 -21.86 -8.66
CA LEU A 317 -18.37 -23.08 -9.07
C LEU A 317 -17.75 -24.38 -8.56
N LEU A 318 -16.45 -24.37 -8.29
CA LEU A 318 -15.71 -25.56 -7.91
C LEU A 318 -15.62 -25.70 -6.38
N PRO A 319 -15.46 -26.94 -5.87
CA PRO A 319 -15.26 -27.17 -4.44
C PRO A 319 -14.09 -26.35 -3.90
N GLN A 320 -14.37 -25.53 -2.89
CA GLN A 320 -13.40 -24.67 -2.22
C GLN A 320 -12.54 -25.44 -1.21
N LEU A 321 -13.09 -26.49 -0.61
CA LEU A 321 -12.43 -27.36 0.35
C LEU A 321 -12.82 -28.81 0.14
N VAL A 322 -11.93 -29.71 0.54
CA VAL A 322 -12.12 -31.15 0.57
C VAL A 322 -11.84 -31.60 1.99
N LEU A 323 -12.81 -32.26 2.64
CA LEU A 323 -12.63 -32.71 4.03
C LEU A 323 -11.57 -33.80 4.10
N SER A 324 -10.69 -33.73 5.11
CA SER A 324 -9.65 -34.75 5.35
C SER A 324 -10.26 -36.14 5.64
N THR A 325 -11.52 -36.18 6.07
CA THR A 325 -12.30 -37.39 6.34
C THR A 325 -12.95 -38.02 5.09
N GLY A 326 -12.85 -37.38 3.92
CA GLY A 326 -13.41 -37.89 2.65
C GLY A 326 -14.92 -37.69 2.45
N GLY A 327 -15.62 -37.04 3.39
CA GLY A 327 -17.04 -36.69 3.27
C GLY A 327 -17.31 -35.48 2.37
N ALA A 328 -18.60 -35.25 2.08
CA ALA A 328 -19.03 -34.05 1.34
C ALA A 328 -18.68 -32.78 2.12
N ALA A 329 -17.98 -31.86 1.46
CA ALA A 329 -17.62 -30.57 2.03
C ALA A 329 -18.85 -29.66 2.16
N PRO A 330 -18.99 -28.89 3.26
CA PRO A 330 -20.02 -27.87 3.36
C PRO A 330 -19.83 -26.79 2.29
N GLU A 331 -20.93 -26.33 1.71
CA GLU A 331 -20.91 -25.19 0.80
C GLU A 331 -20.57 -23.90 1.56
N LEU A 332 -19.62 -23.14 1.03
CA LEU A 332 -19.21 -21.86 1.60
C LEU A 332 -20.00 -20.74 0.93
N ALA A 333 -20.99 -20.20 1.64
CA ALA A 333 -21.78 -19.06 1.15
C ALA A 333 -20.92 -17.83 0.79
N SER A 334 -19.72 -17.70 1.36
CA SER A 334 -18.77 -16.63 1.02
C SER A 334 -18.26 -16.69 -0.43
N ALA A 335 -18.30 -17.87 -1.07
CA ALA A 335 -17.96 -18.04 -2.47
C ALA A 335 -18.98 -17.37 -3.41
N ASN A 336 -20.21 -17.09 -2.96
CA ASN A 336 -21.24 -16.46 -3.77
C ASN A 336 -20.87 -15.05 -4.24
N LEU A 337 -19.98 -14.36 -3.51
CA LEU A 337 -19.47 -13.03 -3.90
C LEU A 337 -18.54 -13.07 -5.12
N LEU A 338 -17.97 -14.24 -5.45
CA LEU A 338 -17.09 -14.40 -6.61
C LEU A 338 -17.83 -14.17 -7.93
N TRP A 339 -19.12 -14.50 -7.97
CA TRP A 339 -19.97 -14.33 -9.15
C TRP A 339 -20.15 -12.88 -9.59
N PRO A 340 -20.75 -11.98 -8.78
CA PRO A 340 -20.96 -10.61 -9.21
C PRO A 340 -19.63 -9.89 -9.48
N ALA A 341 -18.59 -10.15 -8.68
CA ALA A 341 -17.28 -9.53 -8.87
C ALA A 341 -16.60 -9.99 -10.17
N GLY A 342 -16.54 -11.32 -10.39
CA GLY A 342 -15.95 -11.90 -11.59
C GLY A 342 -16.71 -11.50 -12.86
N ILE A 343 -18.05 -11.55 -12.85
CA ILE A 343 -18.87 -11.14 -14.01
C ILE A 343 -18.65 -9.66 -14.34
N ALA A 344 -18.64 -8.78 -13.34
CA ALA A 344 -18.40 -7.35 -13.56
C ALA A 344 -17.02 -7.10 -14.19
N VAL A 345 -15.97 -7.74 -13.68
CA VAL A 345 -14.61 -7.63 -14.23
C VAL A 345 -14.50 -8.24 -15.63
N ALA A 346 -15.17 -9.36 -15.90
CA ALA A 346 -15.24 -9.96 -17.23
C ALA A 346 -15.86 -8.99 -18.24
N VAL A 347 -16.97 -8.34 -17.89
CA VAL A 347 -17.63 -7.34 -18.75
C VAL A 347 -16.70 -6.15 -19.02
N LEU A 348 -16.04 -5.60 -17.99
CA LEU A 348 -15.06 -4.54 -18.17
C LEU A 348 -13.86 -4.98 -19.03
N GLY A 349 -13.41 -6.21 -18.87
CA GLY A 349 -12.35 -6.81 -19.67
C GLY A 349 -12.73 -6.96 -21.15
N VAL A 350 -13.95 -7.41 -21.44
CA VAL A 350 -14.50 -7.48 -22.81
C VAL A 350 -14.63 -6.08 -23.42
N LEU A 351 -15.14 -5.11 -22.66
CA LEU A 351 -15.24 -3.72 -23.13
C LEU A 351 -13.87 -3.10 -23.43
N LEU A 352 -12.80 -3.53 -22.75
CA LEU A 352 -11.44 -3.10 -23.04
C LEU A 352 -10.92 -3.63 -24.39
N LEU A 353 -11.51 -4.71 -24.92
CA LEU A 353 -11.20 -5.22 -26.26
C LEU A 353 -11.83 -4.38 -27.38
N VAL A 354 -12.85 -3.58 -27.06
CA VAL A 354 -13.55 -2.72 -28.00
C VAL A 354 -12.80 -1.39 -28.12
N PRO A 355 -12.18 -1.05 -29.27
CA PRO A 355 -11.32 0.13 -29.40
C PRO A 355 -12.01 1.45 -29.04
N ALA A 356 -13.31 1.56 -29.34
CA ALA A 356 -14.11 2.75 -29.07
C ALA A 356 -14.43 2.94 -27.57
N ALA A 357 -14.44 1.86 -26.78
CA ALA A 357 -14.77 1.91 -25.35
C ALA A 357 -13.53 1.82 -24.45
N ALA A 358 -12.41 1.29 -24.97
CA ALA A 358 -11.25 0.91 -24.17
C ALA A 358 -10.70 2.05 -23.29
N ALA A 359 -10.46 3.23 -23.87
CA ALA A 359 -9.93 4.38 -23.13
C ALA A 359 -10.91 4.90 -22.06
N THR A 360 -12.22 4.75 -22.28
CA THR A 360 -13.28 5.20 -21.37
C THR A 360 -13.46 4.22 -20.21
N VAL A 361 -13.38 2.91 -20.47
CA VAL A 361 -13.67 1.86 -19.48
C VAL A 361 -12.45 1.51 -18.62
N ARG A 362 -11.24 1.64 -19.18
CA ARG A 362 -9.97 1.33 -18.49
C ARG A 362 -9.86 1.89 -17.05
N PRO A 363 -10.24 3.14 -16.75
CA PRO A 363 -10.12 3.69 -15.39
C PRO A 363 -10.99 3.00 -14.34
N ALA A 364 -12.03 2.24 -14.74
CA ALA A 364 -12.89 1.48 -13.82
C ALA A 364 -12.25 0.16 -13.35
N LEU A 365 -11.34 -0.42 -14.14
CA LEU A 365 -10.77 -1.74 -13.90
C LEU A 365 -10.00 -1.90 -12.57
N PRO A 366 -9.23 -0.91 -12.07
CA PRO A 366 -8.60 -1.04 -10.76
C PRO A 366 -9.63 -1.23 -9.62
N GLY A 367 -10.77 -0.55 -9.68
CA GLY A 367 -11.86 -0.76 -8.71
C GLY A 367 -12.51 -2.13 -8.85
N GLY A 368 -12.75 -2.59 -10.08
CA GLY A 368 -13.25 -3.95 -10.35
C GLY A 368 -12.29 -5.04 -9.83
N TYR A 369 -10.99 -4.89 -10.06
CA TYR A 369 -9.98 -5.82 -9.57
C TYR A 369 -9.98 -5.91 -8.04
N VAL A 370 -10.03 -4.78 -7.34
CA VAL A 370 -10.10 -4.77 -5.86
C VAL A 370 -11.41 -5.39 -5.37
N ALA A 371 -12.53 -5.20 -6.09
CA ALA A 371 -13.80 -5.85 -5.78
C ALA A 371 -13.70 -7.38 -5.89
N MET A 372 -12.99 -7.86 -6.91
CA MET A 372 -12.68 -9.28 -7.10
C MET A 372 -11.79 -9.82 -5.97
N GLN A 373 -10.77 -9.09 -5.54
CA GLN A 373 -9.92 -9.51 -4.42
C GLN A 373 -10.66 -9.52 -3.09
N LEU A 374 -11.61 -8.60 -2.87
CA LEU A 374 -12.49 -8.63 -1.70
C LEU A 374 -13.32 -9.93 -1.67
N ALA A 375 -13.91 -10.31 -2.80
CA ALA A 375 -14.66 -11.56 -2.92
C ALA A 375 -13.76 -12.81 -2.76
N ALA A 376 -12.57 -12.80 -3.37
CA ALA A 376 -11.58 -13.88 -3.29
C ALA A 376 -11.09 -14.09 -1.85
N ALA A 377 -10.81 -13.01 -1.11
CA ALA A 377 -10.50 -13.11 0.30
C ALA A 377 -11.65 -13.78 1.07
N GLY A 378 -12.91 -13.45 0.71
CA GLY A 378 -14.13 -13.97 1.33
C GLY A 378 -14.19 -15.49 1.30
N ALA A 379 -13.95 -16.02 0.11
CA ALA A 379 -13.93 -17.46 -0.14
C ALA A 379 -12.73 -18.14 0.53
N THR A 380 -11.52 -17.57 0.36
CA THR A 380 -10.26 -18.25 0.73
C THR A 380 -9.96 -18.24 2.23
N ALA A 381 -10.44 -17.24 2.99
CA ALA A 381 -10.14 -17.14 4.43
C ALA A 381 -10.57 -18.38 5.22
N SER A 382 -11.78 -18.87 4.97
CA SER A 382 -12.33 -20.07 5.61
C SER A 382 -11.55 -21.34 5.26
N VAL A 383 -11.08 -21.46 4.02
CA VAL A 383 -10.28 -22.61 3.53
C VAL A 383 -8.92 -22.64 4.22
N VAL A 384 -8.27 -21.48 4.35
CA VAL A 384 -6.96 -21.37 5.03
C VAL A 384 -7.09 -21.74 6.51
N ALA A 385 -8.13 -21.24 7.20
CA ALA A 385 -8.37 -21.57 8.60
C ALA A 385 -8.65 -23.07 8.79
N ALA A 386 -9.50 -23.67 7.94
CA ALA A 386 -9.80 -25.11 7.97
C ALA A 386 -8.57 -25.98 7.66
N SER A 387 -7.67 -25.51 6.78
CA SER A 387 -6.44 -26.20 6.45
C SER A 387 -5.40 -26.14 7.57
N GLN A 388 -5.24 -24.98 8.21
CA GLN A 388 -4.33 -24.81 9.35
C GLN A 388 -4.74 -25.64 10.58
N SER A 389 -6.03 -25.90 10.73
CA SER A 389 -6.58 -26.77 11.78
C SER A 389 -6.56 -28.27 11.42
N GLY A 390 -6.11 -28.63 10.22
CA GLY A 390 -6.05 -30.03 9.75
C GLY A 390 -7.40 -30.65 9.38
N ILE A 391 -8.49 -29.88 9.43
CA ILE A 391 -9.86 -30.34 9.21
C ILE A 391 -10.13 -30.60 7.72
N ALA A 392 -9.57 -29.77 6.85
CA ALA A 392 -9.79 -29.84 5.41
C ALA A 392 -8.54 -29.49 4.60
N GLN A 393 -8.52 -29.90 3.34
CA GLN A 393 -7.53 -29.51 2.35
C GLN A 393 -8.12 -28.50 1.36
N PRO A 394 -7.30 -27.59 0.79
CA PRO A 394 -7.78 -26.67 -0.24
C PRO A 394 -8.24 -27.40 -1.49
N GLY A 395 -9.46 -27.10 -1.94
CA GLY A 395 -10.05 -27.67 -3.15
C GLY A 395 -9.62 -26.94 -4.43
N ALA A 396 -10.11 -27.41 -5.59
CA ALA A 396 -9.79 -26.82 -6.89
C ALA A 396 -10.21 -25.34 -6.99
N GLY A 397 -11.34 -24.97 -6.36
CA GLY A 397 -11.83 -23.58 -6.35
C GLY A 397 -10.87 -22.62 -5.66
N PHE A 398 -10.21 -23.06 -4.58
CA PHE A 398 -9.18 -22.29 -3.88
C PHE A 398 -7.95 -22.06 -4.76
N TRP A 399 -7.46 -23.12 -5.43
CA TRP A 399 -6.28 -23.00 -6.29
C TRP A 399 -6.50 -22.09 -7.49
N LEU A 400 -7.72 -22.02 -8.02
CA LEU A 400 -8.06 -21.01 -9.04
C LEU A 400 -7.95 -19.58 -8.50
N MET A 401 -8.29 -19.32 -7.24
CA MET A 401 -8.09 -17.99 -6.63
C MET A 401 -6.59 -17.67 -6.44
N VAL A 402 -5.78 -18.69 -6.15
CA VAL A 402 -4.32 -18.54 -6.05
C VAL A 402 -3.72 -18.20 -7.43
N VAL A 403 -4.22 -18.81 -8.51
CA VAL A 403 -3.77 -18.55 -9.89
C VAL A 403 -4.31 -17.23 -10.44
N GLU A 404 -5.54 -16.86 -10.07
CA GLU A 404 -6.18 -15.59 -10.42
C GLU A 404 -5.29 -14.41 -10.02
N LEU A 405 -4.81 -14.38 -8.77
CA LEU A 405 -4.06 -13.27 -8.20
C LEU A 405 -2.89 -12.78 -9.08
N PRO A 406 -1.91 -13.61 -9.49
CA PRO A 406 -0.81 -13.15 -10.34
C PRO A 406 -1.27 -12.73 -11.74
N ILE A 407 -2.32 -13.35 -12.31
CA ILE A 407 -2.88 -12.98 -13.61
C ILE A 407 -3.56 -11.62 -13.54
N GLY A 408 -4.39 -11.40 -12.51
CA GLY A 408 -5.08 -10.15 -12.27
C GLY A 408 -4.11 -8.99 -11.98
N LEU A 409 -3.02 -9.24 -11.23
CA LEU A 409 -1.95 -8.25 -11.04
C LEU A 409 -1.24 -7.88 -12.35
N LEU A 410 -0.98 -8.86 -13.20
CA LEU A 410 -0.41 -8.61 -14.52
C LEU A 410 -1.40 -7.81 -15.40
N ALA A 411 -2.70 -8.12 -15.34
CA ALA A 411 -3.75 -7.36 -16.03
C ALA A 411 -3.80 -5.89 -15.55
N LEU A 412 -3.79 -5.71 -14.23
CA LEU A 412 -3.76 -4.39 -13.59
C LEU A 412 -2.52 -3.60 -14.00
N PHE A 413 -1.38 -4.28 -14.13
CA PHE A 413 -0.15 -3.68 -14.65
C PHE A 413 -0.39 -3.09 -16.05
N PHE A 414 -0.92 -3.87 -17.00
CA PHE A 414 -1.19 -3.35 -18.34
C PHE A 414 -2.24 -2.23 -18.36
N VAL A 415 -3.24 -2.25 -17.47
CA VAL A 415 -4.23 -1.16 -17.32
C VAL A 415 -3.58 0.15 -16.85
N LEU A 416 -2.66 0.08 -15.90
CA LEU A 416 -1.93 1.26 -15.43
C LEU A 416 -0.94 1.76 -16.46
N LEU A 417 -0.25 0.85 -17.17
CA LEU A 417 0.63 1.18 -18.28
C LEU A 417 -0.13 1.90 -19.39
N GLY A 418 -1.31 1.39 -19.77
CA GLY A 418 -2.19 2.03 -20.75
C GLY A 418 -2.58 3.45 -20.34
N GLY A 419 -2.82 3.69 -19.05
CA GLY A 419 -3.09 5.04 -18.54
C GLY A 419 -1.89 5.98 -18.56
N ALA A 420 -0.69 5.47 -18.38
CA ALA A 420 0.53 6.26 -18.54
C ALA A 420 0.74 6.67 -20.00
N VAL A 421 0.54 5.73 -20.94
CA VAL A 421 0.65 5.97 -22.39
C VAL A 421 -0.44 6.93 -22.89
N GLU A 422 -1.68 6.78 -22.42
CA GLU A 422 -2.78 7.71 -22.74
C GLU A 422 -2.46 9.16 -22.32
N ARG A 423 -1.87 9.36 -21.14
CA ARG A 423 -1.48 10.71 -20.67
C ARG A 423 -0.35 11.31 -21.49
N GLU A 424 0.53 10.48 -22.05
CA GLU A 424 1.61 10.93 -22.92
C GLU A 424 1.08 11.39 -24.28
N ASN A 425 0.11 10.68 -24.84
CA ASN A 425 -0.50 11.03 -26.13
C ASN A 425 -1.42 12.25 -26.06
N ASP A 426 -2.06 12.49 -24.92
CA ASP A 426 -3.11 13.50 -24.75
C ASP A 426 -2.63 14.95 -24.47
N GLY A 427 -1.31 15.17 -24.38
CA GLY A 427 -0.70 16.47 -24.11
C GLY A 427 -1.00 17.10 -22.73
N THR A 428 -0.26 18.15 -22.37
CA THR A 428 -0.42 18.91 -21.11
C THR A 428 -1.58 19.90 -21.21
N GLY A 429 -2.81 19.42 -21.04
CA GLY A 429 -4.00 20.28 -20.90
C GLY A 429 -4.03 21.03 -19.56
N LYS A 430 -4.69 22.20 -19.52
CA LYS A 430 -4.94 22.94 -18.27
C LYS A 430 -5.76 22.08 -17.31
N ARG A 431 -5.38 22.08 -16.02
CA ARG A 431 -6.19 21.46 -14.96
C ARG A 431 -7.46 22.27 -14.79
N GLU A 432 -8.61 21.68 -15.08
CA GLU A 432 -9.91 22.28 -14.76
C GLU A 432 -10.15 22.23 -13.26
N GLN A 433 -10.72 23.31 -12.71
CA GLN A 433 -11.12 23.35 -11.32
C GLN A 433 -12.36 22.46 -11.12
N LEU A 434 -12.34 21.62 -10.08
CA LEU A 434 -13.46 20.76 -9.74
C LEU A 434 -14.57 21.59 -9.07
N PRO A 435 -15.81 21.60 -9.58
CA PRO A 435 -16.92 22.29 -8.95
C PRO A 435 -17.26 21.69 -7.59
N VAL A 436 -17.71 22.56 -6.68
CA VAL A 436 -17.97 22.25 -5.26
C VAL A 436 -18.96 21.09 -5.10
N ALA A 437 -19.97 21.00 -5.97
CA ALA A 437 -20.97 19.93 -5.91
C ALA A 437 -20.36 18.53 -6.16
N GLU A 438 -19.44 18.40 -7.11
CA GLU A 438 -18.75 17.12 -7.38
C GLU A 438 -17.78 16.78 -6.26
N LEU A 439 -17.04 17.77 -5.77
CA LEU A 439 -16.15 17.57 -4.65
C LEU A 439 -16.93 17.11 -3.42
N GLY A 440 -18.09 17.73 -3.14
CA GLY A 440 -19.00 17.34 -2.08
C GLY A 440 -19.50 15.90 -2.23
N ALA A 441 -19.91 15.49 -3.43
CA ALA A 441 -20.35 14.12 -3.69
C ALA A 441 -19.21 13.09 -3.51
N VAL A 442 -17.99 13.39 -3.98
CA VAL A 442 -16.82 12.54 -3.79
C VAL A 442 -16.42 12.43 -2.32
N LEU A 443 -16.46 13.53 -1.56
CA LEU A 443 -16.16 13.52 -0.13
C LEU A 443 -17.20 12.73 0.66
N LEU A 444 -18.50 12.90 0.36
CA LEU A 444 -19.57 12.11 0.95
C LEU A 444 -19.42 10.63 0.65
N ALA A 445 -19.10 10.27 -0.60
CA ALA A 445 -18.81 8.89 -0.98
C ALA A 445 -17.62 8.31 -0.18
N GLY A 446 -16.55 9.08 0.01
CA GLY A 446 -15.42 8.67 0.83
C GLY A 446 -15.79 8.45 2.29
N LEU A 447 -16.62 9.32 2.87
CA LEU A 447 -17.12 9.18 4.24
C LEU A 447 -17.99 7.93 4.41
N PHE A 448 -18.93 7.70 3.49
CA PHE A 448 -19.77 6.50 3.52
C PHE A 448 -18.96 5.22 3.29
N ALA A 449 -17.97 5.24 2.39
CA ALA A 449 -17.08 4.10 2.17
C ALA A 449 -16.26 3.78 3.42
N ALA A 450 -15.69 4.79 4.08
CA ALA A 450 -14.97 4.60 5.35
C ALA A 450 -15.87 3.95 6.41
N GLY A 451 -17.10 4.44 6.57
CA GLY A 451 -18.07 3.85 7.49
C GLY A 451 -18.50 2.43 7.10
N ALA A 452 -18.64 2.13 5.81
CA ALA A 452 -19.03 0.81 5.30
C ALA A 452 -17.96 -0.28 5.51
N PHE A 453 -16.67 0.10 5.51
CA PHE A 453 -15.58 -0.80 5.88
C PHE A 453 -15.37 -0.87 7.39
N ALA A 454 -15.52 0.26 8.09
CA ALA A 454 -15.34 0.34 9.55
C ALA A 454 -16.42 -0.40 10.35
N LEU A 455 -17.65 -0.45 9.84
CA LEU A 455 -18.79 -1.05 10.52
C LEU A 455 -19.16 -2.42 9.91
N PRO A 456 -19.72 -3.33 10.72
CA PRO A 456 -20.17 -4.62 10.23
C PRO A 456 -21.29 -4.47 9.19
N THR A 457 -21.25 -5.30 8.15
CA THR A 457 -22.27 -5.36 7.09
C THR A 457 -23.48 -6.18 7.51
N MET A 458 -23.29 -7.21 8.32
CA MET A 458 -24.36 -8.04 8.86
C MET A 458 -24.11 -8.41 10.33
N ARG A 459 -25.17 -8.85 11.01
CA ARG A 459 -25.15 -9.29 12.41
C ARG A 459 -26.12 -10.47 12.60
N GLY A 460 -25.81 -11.33 13.56
CA GLY A 460 -26.64 -12.46 14.00
C GLY A 460 -26.43 -12.72 15.51
N ALA A 461 -27.23 -13.61 16.10
CA ALA A 461 -27.25 -13.83 17.56
C ALA A 461 -25.88 -14.22 18.13
N ASP A 462 -25.09 -15.00 17.38
CA ASP A 462 -23.75 -15.45 17.76
C ASP A 462 -22.70 -15.18 16.66
N TYR A 463 -22.89 -14.12 15.87
CA TYR A 463 -21.99 -13.78 14.76
C TYR A 463 -21.59 -12.32 14.75
N THR A 464 -20.28 -12.10 14.80
CA THR A 464 -19.64 -10.80 14.61
C THR A 464 -19.00 -10.74 13.22
N ALA A 465 -19.53 -9.90 12.33
CA ALA A 465 -18.94 -9.71 11.01
C ALA A 465 -17.55 -9.05 11.11
N PRO A 466 -16.61 -9.40 10.23
CA PRO A 466 -15.31 -8.75 10.18
C PRO A 466 -15.43 -7.23 9.93
N THR A 467 -14.64 -6.45 10.67
CA THR A 467 -14.52 -4.99 10.53
C THR A 467 -13.07 -4.58 10.27
N LEU A 468 -12.79 -3.28 10.14
CA LEU A 468 -11.41 -2.77 10.03
C LEU A 468 -10.55 -3.11 11.25
N VAL A 469 -11.16 -3.27 12.42
CA VAL A 469 -10.46 -3.66 13.64
C VAL A 469 -10.33 -5.18 13.63
N PRO A 470 -9.11 -5.73 13.64
CA PRO A 470 -8.92 -7.17 13.68
C PRO A 470 -9.49 -7.75 14.96
N GLY A 471 -10.57 -8.50 14.80
CA GLY A 471 -11.13 -9.37 15.81
C GLY A 471 -10.76 -10.81 15.50
N THR A 472 -11.77 -11.66 15.39
CA THR A 472 -11.64 -13.10 15.13
C THR A 472 -11.05 -13.44 13.76
N ASP A 473 -11.28 -12.62 12.72
CA ASP A 473 -10.82 -12.88 11.34
C ASP A 473 -9.85 -11.81 10.84
N ALA A 474 -8.60 -11.85 11.32
CA ALA A 474 -7.57 -10.87 10.95
C ALA A 474 -7.32 -10.77 9.43
N SER A 475 -7.35 -11.90 8.70
CA SER A 475 -7.18 -11.96 7.23
C SER A 475 -8.24 -11.14 6.48
N MET A 476 -9.47 -11.14 6.96
CA MET A 476 -10.56 -10.34 6.40
C MET A 476 -10.39 -8.86 6.69
N SER A 477 -10.07 -8.52 7.94
CA SER A 477 -9.80 -7.13 8.34
C SER A 477 -8.69 -6.50 7.49
N TRP A 478 -7.64 -7.27 7.15
CA TRP A 478 -6.60 -6.84 6.22
C TRP A 478 -7.12 -6.44 4.85
N MET A 479 -7.97 -7.30 4.28
CA MET A 479 -8.55 -7.03 2.96
C MET A 479 -9.48 -5.82 3.00
N LEU A 480 -10.24 -5.62 4.09
CA LEU A 480 -11.10 -4.44 4.25
C LEU A 480 -10.28 -3.15 4.35
N VAL A 481 -9.14 -3.16 5.05
CA VAL A 481 -8.20 -2.03 5.09
C VAL A 481 -7.63 -1.76 3.70
N ALA A 482 -7.18 -2.80 2.99
CA ALA A 482 -6.67 -2.67 1.63
C ALA A 482 -7.73 -2.10 0.67
N CYS A 483 -8.99 -2.53 0.79
CA CYS A 483 -10.13 -2.00 0.03
C CYS A 483 -10.39 -0.53 0.35
N LEU A 484 -10.36 -0.13 1.62
CA LEU A 484 -10.54 1.26 2.02
C LEU A 484 -9.43 2.16 1.44
N VAL A 485 -8.17 1.74 1.55
CA VAL A 485 -7.03 2.45 0.96
C VAL A 485 -7.17 2.55 -0.57
N ALA A 486 -7.60 1.47 -1.23
CA ALA A 486 -7.84 1.46 -2.65
C ALA A 486 -8.96 2.43 -3.05
N VAL A 487 -10.10 2.45 -2.33
CA VAL A 487 -11.19 3.42 -2.58
C VAL A 487 -10.67 4.85 -2.44
N ILE A 488 -9.97 5.18 -1.35
CA ILE A 488 -9.41 6.52 -1.16
C ILE A 488 -8.46 6.87 -2.33
N GLY A 489 -7.61 5.93 -2.74
CA GLY A 489 -6.73 6.10 -3.91
C GLY A 489 -7.51 6.39 -5.21
N LEU A 490 -8.63 5.69 -5.44
CA LEU A 490 -9.52 5.91 -6.58
C LEU A 490 -10.21 7.28 -6.52
N LEU A 491 -10.67 7.72 -5.34
CA LEU A 491 -11.28 9.05 -5.17
C LEU A 491 -10.27 10.17 -5.44
N VAL A 492 -9.06 10.06 -4.89
CA VAL A 492 -7.97 11.01 -5.15
C VAL A 492 -7.61 11.02 -6.64
N ALA A 493 -7.54 9.84 -7.27
CA ALA A 493 -7.30 9.73 -8.70
C ALA A 493 -8.43 10.37 -9.53
N ALA A 494 -9.69 10.21 -9.12
CA ALA A 494 -10.85 10.80 -9.80
C ALA A 494 -10.80 12.33 -9.74
N VAL A 495 -10.55 12.92 -8.57
CA VAL A 495 -10.44 14.39 -8.40
C VAL A 495 -9.32 15.00 -9.22
N ARG A 496 -8.28 14.21 -9.55
CA ARG A 496 -7.13 14.65 -10.36
C ARG A 496 -7.25 14.27 -11.84
N SER A 497 -8.33 13.60 -12.24
CA SER A 497 -8.51 13.09 -13.61
C SER A 497 -9.42 13.99 -14.44
N ARG A 498 -9.30 13.89 -15.77
CA ARG A 498 -10.25 14.51 -16.72
C ARG A 498 -11.66 13.94 -16.51
N PRO A 499 -12.74 14.70 -16.78
CA PRO A 499 -14.10 14.36 -16.36
C PRO A 499 -14.56 12.97 -16.81
N ALA A 500 -14.33 12.57 -18.07
CA ALA A 500 -14.69 11.22 -18.55
C ALA A 500 -13.95 10.09 -17.81
N ARG A 501 -12.65 10.29 -17.53
CA ARG A 501 -11.82 9.33 -16.80
C ARG A 501 -12.17 9.28 -15.31
N ALA A 502 -12.50 10.44 -14.74
CA ALA A 502 -12.97 10.56 -13.36
C ALA A 502 -14.28 9.79 -13.18
N ALA A 503 -15.26 9.97 -14.08
CA ALA A 503 -16.53 9.24 -14.07
C ALA A 503 -16.32 7.72 -14.08
N ALA A 504 -15.48 7.21 -14.99
CA ALA A 504 -15.17 5.78 -15.06
C ALA A 504 -14.46 5.26 -13.80
N THR A 505 -13.54 6.05 -13.22
CA THR A 505 -12.86 5.68 -11.97
C THR A 505 -13.85 5.59 -10.80
N LEU A 506 -14.82 6.51 -10.74
CA LEU A 506 -15.89 6.51 -9.74
C LEU A 506 -16.84 5.33 -9.91
N VAL A 507 -17.17 4.94 -11.15
CA VAL A 507 -17.91 3.70 -11.44
C VAL A 507 -17.14 2.47 -10.95
N GLY A 508 -15.82 2.43 -11.17
CA GLY A 508 -14.96 1.38 -10.61
C GLY A 508 -15.01 1.29 -9.08
N ALA A 509 -14.97 2.43 -8.39
CA ALA A 509 -15.15 2.48 -6.94
C ALA A 509 -16.57 2.05 -6.51
N ALA A 510 -17.60 2.40 -7.29
CA ALA A 510 -18.97 2.00 -7.03
C ALA A 510 -19.16 0.47 -7.16
N LEU A 511 -18.45 -0.17 -8.09
CA LEU A 511 -18.44 -1.64 -8.20
C LEU A 511 -17.87 -2.31 -6.95
N LEU A 512 -16.75 -1.81 -6.42
CA LEU A 512 -16.18 -2.29 -5.16
C LEU A 512 -17.15 -2.13 -3.98
N MET A 513 -17.76 -0.94 -3.85
CA MET A 513 -18.78 -0.71 -2.81
C MET A 513 -20.04 -1.58 -3.03
N GLY A 514 -20.40 -1.86 -4.28
CA GLY A 514 -21.50 -2.75 -4.64
C GLY A 514 -21.25 -4.19 -4.19
N VAL A 515 -20.04 -4.73 -4.42
CA VAL A 515 -19.66 -6.06 -3.91
C VAL A 515 -19.70 -6.08 -2.38
N ARG A 516 -19.24 -5.02 -1.71
CA ARG A 516 -19.37 -4.89 -0.24
C ARG A 516 -20.84 -4.88 0.22
N ALA A 517 -21.73 -4.21 -0.50
CA ALA A 517 -23.16 -4.18 -0.19
C ALA A 517 -23.87 -5.53 -0.43
N LEU A 518 -23.37 -6.33 -1.39
CA LEU A 518 -23.91 -7.66 -1.72
C LEU A 518 -23.55 -8.75 -0.69
N GLU A 519 -22.74 -8.44 0.32
CA GLU A 519 -22.33 -9.41 1.34
C GLU A 519 -23.51 -10.00 2.10
N LEU A 520 -24.48 -9.18 2.53
CA LEU A 520 -25.68 -9.68 3.21
C LEU A 520 -26.53 -10.62 2.33
N PRO A 521 -27.02 -10.20 1.14
CA PRO A 521 -27.91 -11.04 0.34
C PRO A 521 -27.24 -12.32 -0.18
N LEU A 522 -25.93 -12.31 -0.43
CA LEU A 522 -25.23 -13.45 -1.03
C LEU A 522 -24.52 -14.35 -0.02
N THR A 523 -24.11 -13.82 1.13
CA THR A 523 -23.38 -14.59 2.14
C THR A 523 -24.15 -14.75 3.45
N GLY A 524 -25.32 -14.12 3.60
CA GLY A 524 -26.10 -14.12 4.84
C GLY A 524 -26.56 -15.50 5.30
N SER A 525 -26.69 -16.47 4.40
CA SER A 525 -27.05 -17.85 4.76
C SER A 525 -26.04 -18.56 5.67
N ARG A 526 -24.80 -18.04 5.80
CA ARG A 526 -23.81 -18.56 6.76
C ARG A 526 -24.08 -18.13 8.20
N VAL A 527 -25.05 -17.24 8.43
CA VAL A 527 -25.38 -16.69 9.74
C VAL A 527 -26.87 -16.88 10.00
N GLU A 528 -27.21 -17.61 11.05
CA GLU A 528 -28.60 -17.80 11.45
C GLU A 528 -29.24 -16.45 11.82
N GLY A 529 -30.39 -16.15 11.19
CA GLY A 529 -31.10 -14.89 11.41
C GLY A 529 -30.35 -13.63 10.94
N ALA A 530 -29.48 -13.74 9.93
CA ALA A 530 -28.72 -12.61 9.40
C ALA A 530 -29.59 -11.38 9.07
N VAL A 531 -29.27 -10.24 9.68
CA VAL A 531 -29.90 -8.96 9.36
C VAL A 531 -28.87 -7.91 8.94
N ALA A 532 -29.31 -6.93 8.16
CA ALA A 532 -28.49 -5.79 7.77
C ALA A 532 -27.98 -5.04 9.00
N ALA A 533 -26.67 -4.80 9.04
CA ALA A 533 -26.01 -3.93 9.99
C ALA A 533 -25.65 -2.59 9.31
N PRO A 534 -25.23 -1.55 10.08
CA PRO A 534 -25.01 -0.21 9.54
C PRO A 534 -24.07 -0.14 8.33
N GLY A 535 -23.07 -1.03 8.26
CA GLY A 535 -22.12 -1.10 7.15
C GLY A 535 -22.78 -1.36 5.79
N THR A 536 -23.88 -2.15 5.74
CA THR A 536 -24.60 -2.42 4.49
C THR A 536 -25.31 -1.17 3.97
N TRP A 537 -25.96 -0.41 4.85
CA TRP A 537 -26.62 0.84 4.47
C TRP A 537 -25.63 1.89 4.01
N LEU A 538 -24.47 1.99 4.68
CA LEU A 538 -23.39 2.88 4.30
C LEU A 538 -22.74 2.46 2.98
N ALA A 539 -22.61 1.16 2.70
CA ALA A 539 -22.12 0.67 1.42
C ALA A 539 -23.08 1.08 0.28
N LEU A 540 -24.40 0.91 0.47
CA LEU A 540 -25.41 1.36 -0.49
C LEU A 540 -25.39 2.88 -0.68
N ALA A 541 -25.30 3.66 0.40
CA ALA A 541 -25.18 5.11 0.33
C ALA A 541 -23.90 5.54 -0.42
N ALA A 542 -22.78 4.85 -0.21
CA ALA A 542 -21.54 5.07 -0.94
C ALA A 542 -21.72 4.77 -2.43
N VAL A 543 -22.37 3.66 -2.81
CA VAL A 543 -22.67 3.35 -4.22
C VAL A 543 -23.47 4.48 -4.87
N VAL A 544 -24.55 4.93 -4.23
CA VAL A 544 -25.39 6.01 -4.76
C VAL A 544 -24.58 7.31 -4.91
N ALA A 545 -23.82 7.70 -3.89
CA ALA A 545 -22.98 8.90 -3.94
C ALA A 545 -21.91 8.84 -5.05
N LEU A 546 -21.28 7.68 -5.25
CA LEU A 546 -20.29 7.45 -6.31
C LEU A 546 -20.91 7.52 -7.70
N LEU A 547 -22.10 6.94 -7.89
CA LEU A 547 -22.81 6.99 -9.17
C LEU A 547 -23.32 8.41 -9.49
N VAL A 548 -23.78 9.16 -8.49
CA VAL A 548 -24.15 10.58 -8.67
C VAL A 548 -22.90 11.40 -9.05
N ALA A 549 -21.78 11.21 -8.35
CA ALA A 549 -20.53 11.88 -8.69
C ALA A 549 -20.04 11.50 -10.10
N ALA A 550 -20.18 10.23 -10.49
CA ALA A 550 -19.85 9.76 -11.83
C ALA A 550 -20.76 10.36 -12.91
N GLY A 551 -22.06 10.49 -12.64
CA GLY A 551 -23.02 11.11 -13.55
C GLY A 551 -22.76 12.61 -13.74
N LEU A 552 -22.47 13.34 -12.66
CA LEU A 552 -22.12 14.76 -12.72
C LEU A 552 -20.83 15.00 -13.52
N THR A 553 -19.79 14.23 -13.22
CA THR A 553 -18.50 14.31 -13.93
C THR A 553 -18.62 13.87 -15.39
N GLY A 554 -19.41 12.83 -15.68
CA GLY A 554 -19.70 12.36 -17.03
C GLY A 554 -20.47 13.39 -17.86
N ALA A 555 -21.49 14.02 -17.28
CA ALA A 555 -22.28 15.06 -17.94
C ALA A 555 -21.44 16.31 -18.29
N ARG A 556 -20.38 16.59 -17.52
CA ARG A 556 -19.41 17.63 -17.89
C ARG A 556 -18.54 17.21 -19.07
N ALA A 557 -18.14 15.94 -19.14
CA ALA A 557 -17.30 15.47 -20.24
C ALA A 557 -17.95 15.65 -21.63
N THR A 558 -19.28 15.72 -21.67
CA THR A 558 -20.08 15.89 -22.90
C THR A 558 -20.46 17.34 -23.20
N ARG A 559 -20.14 18.30 -22.32
CA ARG A 559 -20.33 19.74 -22.54
C ARG A 559 -19.03 20.34 -23.04
#